data_AF-A0AAN7ZC15-F1
#
_entry.id   AF-A0AAN7ZC15-F1
#
_cell.length_a   1.000
_cell.length_b   1.000
_cell.length_c   1.000
_cell.angle_alpha   90.00
_cell.angle_beta   90.00
_cell.angle_gamma   90.00
#
_symmetry.space_group_name_H-M   'P 1'
#
loop_
_entity.id
_entity.type
_entity.pdbx_description
1 polymer ?
#
loop_
_entity_poly.entity_id
_entity_poly.type
_entity_poly.pdbx_seq_one_letter_code
_entity_poly.pdbx_strand_id
1 'polypeptide(L)' 'MYFSPEREFLENSITFAQKRVEGKVHITACKGNAYVIGRSSEISNLYSEVEASMDTLEGFPAR' A
#
# COMPACT_ATOMS: atom_id res chain seq x y z
N MET A 1 -6.53 4.98 27.94
CA MET A 1 -5.39 5.51 27.15
C MET A 1 -5.81 6.38 25.97
N TYR A 2 -7.10 6.52 25.63
CA TYR A 2 -7.50 7.35 24.49
C TYR A 2 -7.23 8.86 24.70
N PHE A 3 -7.29 9.34 25.94
CA PHE A 3 -7.05 10.75 26.28
C PHE A 3 -5.66 11.00 26.88
N SER A 4 -4.68 10.14 26.56
CA SER A 4 -3.32 10.30 27.07
C SER A 4 -2.45 11.09 26.07
N PRO A 5 -1.41 11.80 26.54
CA PRO A 5 -0.54 12.57 25.64
C PRO A 5 0.19 11.67 24.62
N GLU A 6 0.47 10.42 24.98
CA GLU A 6 1.08 9.45 24.06
C GLU A 6 0.16 9.14 22.87
N ARG A 7 -1.17 9.13 23.08
CA ARG A 7 -2.14 8.91 22.02
C ARG A 7 -2.16 10.06 21.00
N GLU A 8 -1.98 11.30 21.46
CA GLU A 8 -1.89 12.49 20.62
C GLU A 8 -0.65 12.46 19.73
N PHE A 9 0.50 12.11 20.29
CA PHE A 9 1.74 11.90 19.51
C PHE A 9 1.57 10.83 18.42
N LEU A 10 0.93 9.72 18.78
CA LEU A 10 0.70 8.61 17.85
C LEU A 10 -0.29 8.99 16.74
N GLU A 11 -1.34 9.76 17.05
CA GLU A 11 -2.32 10.23 16.05
C GLU A 11 -1.67 11.08 14.97
N ASN A 12 -0.81 12.01 15.37
CA ASN A 12 -0.09 12.87 14.43
C ASN A 12 0.84 12.04 13.53
N SER A 13 1.51 11.04 14.11
CA SER A 13 2.39 10.12 13.38
C SER A 13 1.61 9.27 12.36
N ILE A 14 0.45 8.73 12.74
CA ILE A 14 -0.44 7.96 11.86
C ILE A 14 -0.93 8.86 10.72
N THR A 15 -1.43 10.05 11.04
CA THR A 15 -1.95 11.01 10.04
C THR A 15 -0.88 11.37 9.02
N PHE A 16 0.36 11.60 9.46
CA PHE A 16 1.48 11.87 8.56
C PHE A 16 1.77 10.69 7.63
N ALA A 17 1.78 9.47 8.14
CA ALA A 17 2.04 8.27 7.35
C ALA A 17 0.98 8.02 6.27
N GLN A 18 -0.29 8.42 6.50
CA GLN A 18 -1.39 8.21 5.55
C GLN A 18 -1.39 9.18 4.36
N LYS A 19 -0.53 10.22 4.33
CA LYS A 19 -0.54 11.26 3.28
C LYS A 19 -0.42 10.76 1.83
N ARG A 20 0.24 9.63 1.61
CA ARG A 20 0.41 9.01 0.27
C ARG A 20 -0.23 7.63 0.18
N VAL A 21 -1.05 7.26 1.16
CA VAL A 21 -1.80 6.00 1.15
C VAL A 21 -3.11 6.25 0.42
N GLU A 22 -3.05 6.18 -0.90
CA GLU A 22 -4.20 6.35 -1.79
C GLU A 22 -4.21 5.23 -2.83
N GLY A 23 -5.39 4.76 -3.18
CA GLY A 23 -5.58 3.72 -4.18
C GLY A 23 -6.89 2.96 -3.98
N LYS A 24 -7.15 2.00 -4.87
CA LYS A 24 -8.31 1.11 -4.81
C LYS A 24 -7.85 -0.31 -4.52
N VAL A 25 -8.50 -0.96 -3.57
CA VAL A 25 -8.30 -2.38 -3.27
C VAL A 25 -9.57 -3.13 -3.63
N HIS A 26 -9.45 -4.09 -4.54
CA HIS A 26 -10.55 -4.96 -4.95
C HIS A 26 -10.60 -6.15 -4.01
N ILE A 27 -11.73 -6.32 -3.33
CA ILE A 27 -11.93 -7.33 -2.29
C ILE A 27 -13.16 -8.16 -2.66
N THR A 28 -13.11 -9.46 -2.41
CA THR A 28 -14.28 -10.33 -2.41
C THR A 28 -14.54 -10.87 -1.02
N ALA A 29 -15.77 -10.71 -0.56
CA ALA A 29 -16.25 -11.32 0.67
C ALA A 29 -16.89 -12.69 0.34
N CYS A 30 -16.34 -13.77 0.88
CA CYS A 30 -16.84 -15.12 0.64
C CYS A 30 -16.75 -15.97 1.90
N LYS A 31 -17.85 -16.66 2.25
CA LYS A 31 -17.95 -17.57 3.40
C LYS A 31 -17.46 -16.96 4.73
N GLY A 32 -17.76 -15.69 4.98
CA GLY A 32 -17.35 -14.97 6.19
C GLY A 32 -15.92 -14.41 6.15
N ASN A 33 -15.18 -14.60 5.06
CA ASN A 33 -13.82 -14.08 4.87
C ASN A 33 -13.81 -12.94 3.85
N ALA A 34 -12.81 -12.05 3.95
CA ALA A 34 -12.51 -11.03 2.96
C ALA A 34 -11.16 -11.35 2.27
N TYR A 35 -11.18 -11.47 0.95
CA TYR A 35 -10.01 -11.80 0.13
C TYR A 35 -9.64 -10.62 -0.76
N VAL A 36 -8.36 -10.23 -0.75
CA VAL A 36 -7.84 -9.20 -1.65
C VAL A 36 -7.55 -9.84 -3.01
N ILE A 37 -8.18 -9.32 -4.06
CA ILE A 37 -8.03 -9.81 -5.44
C ILE A 37 -7.02 -8.95 -6.21
N GLY A 38 -7.00 -7.65 -5.94
CA GLY A 38 -6.16 -6.72 -6.69
C GLY A 38 -6.05 -5.37 -6.02
N ARG A 39 -5.08 -4.58 -6.49
CA ARG A 39 -4.76 -3.24 -5.99
C ARG A 39 -4.37 -2.34 -7.17
N SER A 40 -4.74 -1.07 -7.11
CA SER A 40 -4.28 -0.05 -8.06
C SER A 40 -4.11 1.30 -7.35
N SER A 41 -3.13 2.09 -7.79
CA SER A 41 -2.80 3.40 -7.22
C SER A 41 -2.20 4.28 -8.32
N GLU A 42 -2.68 5.51 -8.44
CA GLU A 42 -2.21 6.46 -9.46
C GLU A 42 -1.00 7.28 -8.97
N ILE A 43 -0.91 7.54 -7.66
CA ILE A 43 0.02 8.50 -7.06
C ILE A 43 1.16 7.81 -6.29
N SER A 44 0.84 6.71 -5.60
CA SER A 44 1.80 5.95 -4.80
C SER A 44 2.20 4.70 -5.58
N ASN A 45 3.05 4.90 -6.59
CA ASN A 45 3.55 3.83 -7.44
C ASN A 45 4.95 3.37 -6.99
N LEU A 46 5.05 2.97 -5.72
CA LEU A 46 6.25 2.28 -5.19
C LEU A 46 6.45 0.89 -5.82
N TYR A 47 5.44 0.41 -6.54
CA TYR A 47 5.53 -0.77 -7.38
C TYR A 47 5.83 -0.33 -8.82
N SER A 48 6.83 -0.96 -9.45
CA SER A 48 7.18 -0.75 -10.85
C SER A 48 6.96 -2.05 -11.61
N GLU A 49 6.02 -2.04 -12.56
CA GLU A 49 5.75 -3.21 -13.41
C GLU A 49 6.98 -3.61 -14.23
N VAL A 50 7.74 -2.63 -14.71
CA VAL A 50 8.94 -2.86 -15.53
C VAL A 50 10.01 -3.60 -14.72
N GLU A 51 10.33 -3.10 -13.52
CA GLU A 51 11.35 -3.72 -12.66
C GLU A 51 10.94 -5.09 -12.12
N ALA A 52 9.63 -5.34 -11.96
CA ALA A 52 9.11 -6.62 -11.51
C ALA A 52 8.88 -7.61 -12.66
N SER A 53 8.87 -7.16 -13.91
CA SER A 53 8.62 -8.00 -15.08
C SER A 53 9.85 -8.85 -15.43
N MET A 54 9.60 -10.02 -16.00
CA MET A 54 10.62 -10.81 -16.73
C MET A 54 10.46 -10.66 -18.25
N ASP A 55 9.50 -9.85 -18.70
CA ASP A 55 9.15 -9.68 -20.10
C ASP A 55 10.09 -8.69 -20.80
N THR A 56 10.74 -7.80 -20.06
CA THR A 56 11.72 -6.82 -20.57
C THR A 56 13.07 -6.93 -19.86
N LEU A 57 14.17 -6.71 -20.59
CA LEU A 57 15.53 -6.72 -20.03
C LEU A 57 15.94 -5.41 -19.32
N GLU A 58 15.03 -4.43 -19.25
CA GLU A 58 15.25 -3.14 -18.59
C GLU A 58 14.78 -3.19 -17.13
N GLY A 59 15.54 -2.60 -16.21
CA GLY A 59 15.15 -2.43 -14.81
C GLY A 59 15.96 -3.23 -13.78
N PHE A 60 16.59 -4.34 -14.16
CA PHE A 60 17.51 -5.08 -13.27
C PHE A 60 18.71 -5.66 -14.05
N PRO A 61 19.96 -5.29 -13.72
CA PRO A 61 21.11 -5.89 -14.37
C PRO A 61 21.26 -7.35 -13.90
N ALA A 62 21.04 -8.29 -14.82
CA ALA A 62 21.40 -9.69 -14.63
C ALA A 62 22.93 -9.77 -14.60
N ARG A 63 23.51 -9.96 -13.41
CA ARG A 63 24.95 -10.22 -13.26
C ARG A 63 25.28 -11.66 -13.60
#